data_AF-A0AAJ3Z2S2-F1
#
_entry.id   AF-A0AAJ3Z2S2-F1
#
_cell.length_a   1.000
_cell.length_b   1.000
_cell.length_c   1.000
_cell.angle_alpha   90.00
_cell.angle_beta   90.00
_cell.angle_gamma   90.00
#
_symmetry.space_group_name_H-M   'P 1'
#
loop_
_entity.id
_entity.type
_entity.pdbx_description
1 polymer ?
#
loop_
_entity_poly.entity_id
_entity_poly.type
_entity_poly.pdbx_seq_one_letter_code
_entity_poly.pdbx_strand_id
1 'polypeptide(L)'
;MLPLWKKNNFYIKEAQNLEEILLNWPDKELAKYVSDYFGYWSTKKKKVELKRIRDLDLDTIILGIARMKDLEEYSDNSKIVPGFTSLLTFFVTHFVVYVAYQDKDNGDPTFMSVNVGILFSALAFAIASWFMSDGRTQRARAIHFRSLLEQVKSELEKKQTKEDTQNHVI
;
A
#
# COMPACT_ATOMS: atom_id res chain seq x y z
N MET A 1 -9.30 -6.73 -25.88
CA MET A 1 -9.26 -5.87 -24.67
C MET A 1 -10.09 -6.53 -23.58
N LEU A 2 -9.46 -7.07 -22.53
CA LEU A 2 -10.17 -7.62 -21.37
C LEU A 2 -10.61 -6.46 -20.46
N PRO A 3 -11.82 -6.48 -19.89
CA PRO A 3 -12.35 -5.35 -19.14
C PRO A 3 -11.63 -5.20 -17.79
N LEU A 4 -11.06 -4.00 -17.57
CA LEU A 4 -10.32 -3.55 -16.37
C LEU A 4 -11.14 -3.57 -15.06
N TRP A 5 -12.42 -3.97 -15.11
CA TRP A 5 -13.34 -3.94 -13.97
C TRP A 5 -13.59 -5.29 -13.31
N LYS A 6 -13.08 -6.40 -13.87
CA LYS A 6 -13.16 -7.69 -13.21
C LYS A 6 -12.06 -7.77 -12.16
N LYS A 7 -12.29 -7.17 -10.98
CA LYS A 7 -11.49 -7.44 -9.78
C LYS A 7 -11.45 -8.96 -9.63
N ASN A 8 -10.26 -9.55 -9.81
CA ASN A 8 -10.02 -10.98 -9.64
C ASN A 8 -10.41 -11.39 -8.21
N ASN A 9 -11.68 -11.75 -8.02
CA ASN A 9 -12.22 -12.41 -6.83
C ASN A 9 -11.79 -13.88 -6.75
N PHE A 10 -10.95 -14.35 -7.68
CA PHE A 10 -10.50 -15.73 -7.78
C PHE A 10 -9.68 -16.13 -6.54
N TYR A 11 -8.70 -15.32 -6.15
CA TYR A 11 -7.84 -15.55 -4.97
C TYR A 11 -8.59 -15.54 -3.63
N ILE A 12 -9.76 -14.90 -3.58
CA ILE A 12 -10.56 -14.74 -2.36
C ILE A 12 -11.31 -16.04 -1.99
N LYS A 13 -11.56 -16.93 -2.96
CA LYS A 13 -12.29 -18.19 -2.73
C LYS A 13 -11.38 -19.33 -2.24
N GLU A 14 -10.06 -19.24 -2.48
CA GLU A 14 -9.08 -20.30 -2.17
C GLU A 14 -8.28 -20.08 -0.88
N ALA A 15 -8.28 -18.87 -0.34
CA ALA A 15 -7.50 -18.51 0.85
C ALA A 15 -8.10 -19.07 2.15
N GLN A 16 -8.14 -20.40 2.31
CA GLN A 16 -8.61 -21.06 3.54
C GLN A 16 -7.56 -20.93 4.66
N ASN A 17 -6.26 -20.99 4.35
CA ASN A 17 -5.19 -20.90 5.34
C ASN A 17 -4.56 -19.49 5.39
N LEU A 18 -4.56 -18.87 6.58
CA LEU A 18 -3.97 -17.55 6.79
C LEU A 18 -2.43 -17.60 6.87
N GLU A 19 -1.87 -18.71 7.35
CA GLU A 19 -0.42 -18.93 7.41
C GLU A 19 0.20 -18.91 6.00
N GLU A 20 -0.43 -19.60 5.05
CA GLU A 20 0.02 -19.65 3.66
C GLU A 20 0.02 -18.25 3.01
N ILE A 21 -1.01 -17.45 3.29
CA ILE A 21 -1.10 -16.07 2.79
C ILE A 21 0.02 -15.22 3.38
N LEU A 22 0.31 -15.37 4.67
CA LEU A 22 1.33 -14.59 5.35
C LEU A 22 2.74 -15.02 4.96
N LEU A 23 2.98 -16.29 4.68
CA LEU A 23 4.34 -16.79 4.45
C LEU A 23 4.68 -16.93 2.96
N ASN A 24 3.74 -17.38 2.13
CA ASN A 24 4.04 -17.82 0.76
C ASN A 24 3.57 -16.85 -0.32
N TRP A 25 2.59 -15.99 -0.05
CA TRP A 25 2.12 -15.06 -1.07
C TRP A 25 3.14 -13.97 -1.35
N PRO A 26 3.26 -13.47 -2.59
CA PRO A 26 4.10 -12.32 -2.91
C PRO A 26 3.53 -11.03 -2.30
N ASP A 27 4.41 -10.08 -1.98
CA ASP A 27 4.08 -8.83 -1.28
C ASP A 27 2.93 -8.05 -1.93
N LYS A 28 2.88 -8.02 -3.27
CA LYS A 28 1.80 -7.36 -4.02
C LYS A 28 0.43 -8.00 -3.79
N GLU A 29 0.39 -9.33 -3.68
CA GLU A 29 -0.84 -10.08 -3.43
C GLU A 29 -1.25 -10.00 -1.97
N LEU A 30 -0.27 -10.04 -1.06
CA LEU A 30 -0.47 -9.83 0.37
C LEU A 30 -1.01 -8.42 0.67
N ALA A 31 -0.45 -7.38 0.05
CA ALA A 31 -0.95 -6.01 0.15
C ALA A 31 -2.40 -5.90 -0.36
N LYS A 32 -2.72 -6.60 -1.45
CA LYS A 32 -4.08 -6.65 -2.00
C LYS A 32 -5.05 -7.39 -1.06
N TYR A 33 -4.61 -8.50 -0.46
CA TYR A 33 -5.38 -9.25 0.53
C TYR A 33 -5.74 -8.38 1.74
N VAL A 34 -4.73 -7.74 2.32
CA VAL A 34 -4.90 -6.80 3.45
C VAL A 34 -5.81 -5.64 3.04
N SER A 35 -5.64 -5.14 1.81
CA SER A 35 -6.48 -4.10 1.24
C SER A 35 -7.95 -4.50 1.13
N ASP A 36 -8.25 -5.72 0.71
CA ASP A 36 -9.62 -6.20 0.52
C ASP A 36 -10.33 -6.52 1.86
N TYR A 37 -9.60 -6.96 2.89
CA TYR A 37 -10.18 -7.24 4.21
C TYR A 37 -10.34 -5.99 5.08
N PHE A 38 -9.39 -5.07 5.03
CA PHE A 38 -9.33 -3.90 5.92
C PHE A 38 -9.64 -2.57 5.22
N GLY A 39 -9.96 -2.60 3.93
CA GLY A 39 -10.38 -1.42 3.17
C GLY A 39 -11.70 -0.81 3.67
N TYR A 40 -11.85 0.49 3.43
CA TYR A 40 -13.07 1.25 3.76
C TYR A 40 -14.34 0.66 3.13
N TRP A 41 -14.21 0.05 1.95
CA TRP A 41 -15.29 -0.60 1.19
C TRP A 41 -15.40 -2.11 1.45
N SER A 42 -14.69 -2.65 2.44
CA SER A 42 -14.75 -4.07 2.77
C SER A 42 -16.08 -4.42 3.43
N THR A 43 -16.86 -5.27 2.78
CA THR A 43 -18.05 -5.94 3.35
C THR A 43 -17.69 -7.19 4.16
N LYS A 44 -16.39 -7.48 4.34
CA LYS A 44 -15.93 -8.68 5.04
C LYS A 44 -16.02 -8.54 6.55
N LYS A 45 -16.38 -9.65 7.22
CA LYS A 45 -16.54 -9.71 8.68
C LYS A 45 -15.17 -9.65 9.38
N LYS A 46 -14.75 -8.44 9.78
CA LYS A 46 -13.48 -8.18 10.49
C LYS A 46 -13.24 -9.09 11.71
N LYS A 47 -14.32 -9.47 12.44
CA LYS A 47 -14.25 -10.40 13.58
C LYS A 47 -13.82 -11.83 13.22
N VAL A 48 -14.18 -12.29 12.01
CA VAL A 48 -13.80 -13.63 11.53
C VAL A 48 -12.30 -13.66 11.25
N GLU A 49 -11.76 -12.59 10.67
CA GLU A 49 -10.34 -12.49 10.39
C GLU A 49 -9.50 -12.44 11.67
N LEU A 50 -9.95 -11.70 12.70
CA LEU A 50 -9.29 -11.69 14.00
C LEU A 50 -9.24 -13.09 14.65
N LYS A 51 -10.31 -13.88 14.49
CA LYS A 51 -10.32 -15.28 14.94
C LYS A 51 -9.27 -16.10 14.21
N ARG A 52 -9.16 -15.97 12.89
CA ARG A 52 -8.15 -16.68 12.09
C ARG A 52 -6.73 -16.30 12.48
N ILE A 53 -6.47 -15.03 12.82
CA ILE A 53 -5.15 -14.60 13.34
C ILE A 53 -4.85 -15.29 14.68
N ARG A 54 -5.85 -15.43 15.56
CA ARG A 54 -5.69 -16.12 16.86
C ARG A 54 -5.45 -17.62 16.77
N ASP A 55 -5.83 -18.23 15.66
CA ASP A 55 -5.60 -19.64 15.38
C ASP A 55 -4.20 -19.90 14.79
N LEU A 56 -3.40 -18.85 14.54
CA LEU A 56 -2.01 -18.96 14.08
C LEU A 56 -1.04 -19.22 15.22
N ASP A 57 0.07 -19.88 14.88
CA ASP A 57 1.21 -20.03 15.78
C ASP A 57 1.97 -18.70 15.98
N LEU A 58 2.62 -18.57 17.13
CA LEU A 58 3.37 -17.37 17.53
C LEU A 58 4.47 -17.02 16.51
N ASP A 59 5.19 -18.02 16.01
CA ASP A 59 6.24 -17.84 15.02
C ASP A 59 5.70 -17.29 13.68
N THR A 60 4.54 -17.79 13.26
CA THR A 60 3.84 -17.29 12.05
C THR A 60 3.40 -15.85 12.24
N ILE A 61 2.92 -15.47 13.43
CA ILE A 61 2.53 -14.10 13.74
C ILE A 61 3.76 -13.18 13.72
N ILE A 62 4.90 -13.61 14.27
CA ILE A 62 6.14 -12.82 14.27
C ILE A 62 6.64 -12.60 12.83
N LEU A 63 6.65 -13.65 12.00
CA LEU A 63 7.01 -13.55 10.58
C LEU A 63 6.04 -12.67 9.79
N GLY A 64 4.74 -12.77 10.08
CA GLY A 64 3.71 -11.90 9.51
C GLY A 64 3.94 -10.42 9.86
N ILE A 65 4.32 -10.11 11.10
CA ILE A 65 4.65 -8.73 11.53
C ILE A 65 5.87 -8.22 10.76
N ALA A 66 6.91 -9.04 10.58
CA ALA A 66 8.09 -8.66 9.81
C ALA A 66 7.72 -8.30 8.36
N ARG A 67 6.94 -9.14 7.69
CA ARG A 67 6.48 -8.85 6.32
C ARG A 67 5.59 -7.61 6.23
N MET A 68 4.77 -7.34 7.25
CA MET A 68 4.00 -6.08 7.28
C MET A 68 4.89 -4.85 7.39
N LYS A 69 6.01 -4.92 8.12
CA LYS A 69 7.01 -3.84 8.15
C LYS A 69 7.66 -3.63 6.79
N ASP A 70 8.00 -4.71 6.09
CA ASP A 70 8.57 -4.62 4.74
C ASP A 70 7.57 -3.98 3.77
N LEU A 71 6.28 -4.32 3.87
CA LEU A 71 5.21 -3.67 3.11
C LEU A 71 5.03 -2.19 3.45
N GLU A 72 5.11 -1.82 4.73
CA GLU A 72 5.08 -0.42 5.18
C GLU A 72 6.25 0.38 4.58
N GLU A 73 7.43 -0.22 4.53
CA GLU A 73 8.64 0.40 3.98
C GLU A 73 8.60 0.50 2.45
N TYR A 74 8.12 -0.54 1.76
CA TYR A 74 7.94 -0.54 0.31
C TYR A 74 6.88 0.47 -0.15
N SER A 75 5.82 0.64 0.64
CA SER A 75 4.76 1.62 0.37
C SER A 75 5.07 3.03 0.87
N ASP A 76 6.26 3.25 1.46
CA ASP A 76 6.70 4.56 1.88
C ASP A 76 7.18 5.39 0.69
N ASN A 77 6.21 6.09 0.09
CA ASN A 77 6.44 7.01 -1.02
C ASN A 77 7.46 8.11 -0.66
N SER A 78 7.74 8.39 0.62
CA SER A 78 8.70 9.43 1.03
C SER A 78 10.10 9.27 0.40
N LYS A 79 10.50 8.04 0.07
CA LYS A 79 11.81 7.74 -0.54
C LYS A 79 11.84 7.95 -2.06
N ILE A 80 10.69 7.92 -2.73
CA ILE A 80 10.56 8.00 -4.20
C ILE A 80 10.10 9.39 -4.64
N VAL A 81 9.30 10.06 -3.79
CA VAL A 81 8.68 11.36 -4.09
C VAL A 81 9.70 12.43 -4.48
N PRO A 82 10.82 12.64 -3.78
CA PRO A 82 11.78 13.68 -4.17
C PRO A 82 12.30 13.45 -5.60
N GLY A 83 12.78 12.24 -5.90
CA GLY A 83 13.27 11.90 -7.24
C GLY A 83 12.21 12.03 -8.33
N PHE A 84 10.99 11.56 -8.07
CA PHE A 84 9.88 11.70 -9.00
C PHE A 84 9.49 13.16 -9.25
N THR A 85 9.42 13.98 -8.20
CA THR A 85 9.11 15.41 -8.35
C THR A 85 10.19 16.18 -9.09
N SER A 86 11.48 15.88 -8.87
CA SER A 86 12.58 16.49 -9.62
C SER A 86 12.52 16.12 -11.11
N LEU A 87 12.28 14.85 -11.42
CA LEU A 87 12.14 14.37 -12.80
C LEU A 87 10.94 15.05 -13.48
N LEU A 88 9.79 15.07 -12.81
CA LEU A 88 8.57 15.68 -13.33
C LEU A 88 8.76 17.18 -13.58
N THR A 89 9.38 17.90 -12.63
CA THR A 89 9.67 19.33 -12.77
C THR A 89 10.60 19.59 -13.96
N PHE A 90 11.63 18.77 -14.13
CA PHE A 90 12.56 18.86 -15.26
C PHE A 90 11.84 18.70 -16.60
N PHE A 91 11.00 17.65 -16.73
CA PHE A 91 10.24 17.38 -17.96
C PHE A 91 9.16 18.43 -18.24
N VAL A 92 8.40 18.83 -17.22
CA VAL A 92 7.38 19.89 -17.35
C VAL A 92 8.03 21.18 -17.80
N THR A 93 9.16 21.58 -17.20
CA THR A 93 9.88 22.80 -17.57
C THR A 93 10.35 22.74 -19.02
N HIS A 94 10.98 21.65 -19.45
CA HIS A 94 11.44 21.49 -20.84
C HIS A 94 10.28 21.44 -21.84
N PHE A 95 9.17 20.79 -21.49
CA PHE A 95 7.99 20.73 -22.33
C PHE A 95 7.32 22.10 -22.48
N VAL A 96 7.17 22.84 -21.37
CA VAL A 96 6.63 24.20 -21.39
C VAL A 96 7.50 25.12 -22.24
N VAL A 97 8.82 25.04 -22.10
CA VAL A 97 9.76 25.77 -22.95
C VAL A 97 9.59 25.34 -24.41
N TYR A 98 9.63 24.05 -24.71
CA TYR A 98 9.47 23.55 -26.07
C TYR A 98 8.20 24.08 -26.75
N VAL A 99 7.05 24.01 -26.06
CA VAL A 99 5.76 24.50 -26.58
C VAL A 99 5.71 26.03 -26.63
N ALA A 100 6.32 26.73 -25.67
CA ALA A 100 6.31 28.19 -25.61
C ALA A 100 7.18 28.88 -26.65
N TYR A 101 8.25 28.21 -27.09
CA TYR A 101 9.24 28.76 -28.00
C TYR A 101 9.27 28.06 -29.37
N GLN A 102 8.33 27.15 -29.65
CA GLN A 102 8.26 26.40 -30.92
C GLN A 102 7.93 27.30 -32.13
N ASP A 103 7.13 28.35 -31.88
CA ASP A 103 6.80 29.39 -32.83
C ASP A 103 7.32 30.72 -32.26
N LYS A 104 8.50 31.18 -32.72
CA LYS A 104 8.77 32.59 -33.08
C LYS A 104 10.25 32.94 -33.07
N ASP A 105 10.62 33.67 -34.11
CA ASP A 105 11.82 34.51 -34.28
C ASP A 105 12.07 35.55 -33.16
N ASN A 106 11.21 35.68 -32.14
CA ASN A 106 11.27 36.71 -31.09
C ASN A 106 11.32 36.19 -29.64
N GLY A 107 11.28 34.87 -29.40
CA GLY A 107 11.52 34.34 -28.06
C GLY A 107 10.55 34.81 -26.96
N ASP A 108 9.32 35.22 -27.29
CA ASP A 108 8.32 35.61 -26.29
C ASP A 108 7.24 34.53 -26.15
N PRO A 109 6.94 34.06 -24.92
CA PRO A 109 5.87 33.09 -24.68
C PRO A 109 4.51 33.67 -25.07
N THR A 110 3.72 32.91 -25.83
CA THR A 110 2.36 33.30 -26.22
C THR A 110 1.34 32.99 -25.12
N PHE A 111 0.21 33.69 -25.11
CA PHE A 111 -0.90 33.37 -24.20
C PHE A 111 -1.31 31.90 -24.29
N MET A 112 -1.28 31.30 -25.49
CA MET A 112 -1.58 29.89 -25.71
C MET A 112 -0.57 28.96 -25.02
N SER A 113 0.73 29.26 -25.07
CA SER A 113 1.74 28.41 -24.45
C SER A 113 1.70 28.43 -22.92
N VAL A 114 1.39 29.58 -22.33
CA VAL A 114 1.17 29.71 -20.87
C VAL A 114 -0.01 28.83 -20.43
N ASN A 115 -1.13 28.86 -21.16
CA ASN A 115 -2.30 28.04 -20.84
C ASN A 115 -2.02 26.54 -20.98
N VAL A 116 -1.30 26.13 -22.03
CA VAL A 116 -0.88 24.72 -22.21
C VAL A 116 0.03 24.26 -21.07
N GLY A 117 0.97 25.11 -20.64
CA GLY A 117 1.86 24.80 -19.54
C GLY A 117 1.15 24.65 -18.20
N ILE A 118 0.15 25.49 -17.92
CA ILE A 118 -0.67 25.39 -16.70
C ILE A 118 -1.50 24.08 -16.74
N LEU A 119 -2.16 23.77 -17.86
CA LEU A 119 -2.95 22.54 -18.00
C LEU A 119 -2.09 21.29 -17.85
N PHE A 120 -0.90 21.28 -18.47
CA PHE A 120 0.01 20.15 -18.37
C PHE A 120 0.57 19.97 -16.95
N SER A 121 0.92 21.08 -16.28
CA SER A 121 1.36 21.06 -14.88
C SER A 121 0.26 20.54 -13.94
N ALA A 122 -0.99 20.95 -14.16
CA ALA A 122 -2.13 20.45 -13.41
C ALA A 122 -2.38 18.95 -13.64
N LEU A 123 -2.24 18.48 -14.89
CA LEU A 123 -2.35 17.07 -15.23
C LEU A 123 -1.22 16.24 -14.58
N ALA A 124 0.02 16.73 -14.67
CA ALA A 124 1.19 16.12 -14.04
C ALA A 124 1.01 16.01 -12.52
N PHE A 125 0.51 17.06 -11.88
CA PHE A 125 0.19 17.06 -10.45
C PHE A 125 -0.92 16.06 -10.09
N ALA A 126 -1.98 15.97 -10.90
CA ALA A 126 -3.06 15.02 -10.68
C ALA A 126 -2.56 13.56 -10.77
N ILE A 127 -1.74 13.24 -11.78
CA ILE A 127 -1.14 11.92 -11.96
C ILE A 127 -0.23 11.59 -10.77
N ALA A 128 0.65 12.51 -10.38
CA ALA A 128 1.54 12.37 -9.22
C ALA A 128 0.74 12.09 -7.93
N SER A 129 -0.31 12.88 -7.69
CA SER A 129 -1.20 12.73 -6.53
C SER A 129 -1.89 11.37 -6.51
N TRP A 130 -2.31 10.87 -7.67
CA TRP A 130 -2.95 9.57 -7.78
C TRP A 130 -1.99 8.42 -7.41
N PHE A 131 -0.77 8.41 -7.96
CA PHE A 131 0.26 7.44 -7.60
C PHE A 131 0.63 7.49 -6.11
N MET A 132 0.75 8.69 -5.54
CA MET A 132 1.04 8.87 -4.12
C MET A 132 -0.10 8.39 -3.21
N SER A 133 -1.35 8.56 -3.65
CA SER A 133 -2.53 8.17 -2.86
C SER A 133 -2.60 6.66 -2.61
N ASP A 134 -2.25 5.84 -3.61
CA ASP A 134 -2.35 4.39 -3.53
C ASP A 134 -1.39 3.84 -2.46
N GLY A 135 -0.11 4.26 -2.49
CA GLY A 135 0.88 3.87 -1.49
C GLY A 135 0.51 4.28 -0.07
N ARG A 136 -0.05 5.49 0.13
CA ARG A 136 -0.53 5.95 1.45
C ARG A 136 -1.63 5.03 2.00
N THR A 137 -2.59 4.62 1.15
CA THR A 137 -3.64 3.68 1.57
C THR A 137 -3.11 2.28 1.86
N GLN A 138 -2.13 1.80 1.09
CA GLN A 138 -1.52 0.48 1.34
C GLN A 138 -0.76 0.47 2.67
N ARG A 139 0.05 1.50 2.92
CA ARG A 139 0.77 1.69 4.19
C ARG A 139 -0.18 1.70 5.39
N ALA A 140 -1.24 2.51 5.33
CA ALA A 140 -2.20 2.60 6.43
C ALA A 140 -2.88 1.26 6.75
N ARG A 141 -3.13 0.42 5.73
CA ARG A 141 -3.76 -0.89 5.91
C ARG A 141 -2.77 -1.94 6.42
N ALA A 142 -1.51 -1.90 5.97
CA ALA A 142 -0.44 -2.73 6.52
C ALA A 142 -0.25 -2.45 8.02
N ILE A 143 -0.20 -1.16 8.43
CA ILE A 143 -0.12 -0.74 9.84
C ILE A 143 -1.30 -1.30 10.64
N HIS A 144 -2.52 -1.17 10.10
CA HIS A 144 -3.71 -1.68 10.78
C HIS A 144 -3.71 -3.21 10.92
N PHE A 145 -3.19 -3.95 9.93
CA PHE A 145 -3.09 -5.40 10.04
C PHE A 145 -1.98 -5.82 11.01
N ARG A 146 -0.85 -5.14 10.97
CA ARG A 146 0.27 -5.34 11.90
C ARG A 146 -0.16 -5.12 13.35
N SER A 147 -0.94 -4.09 13.65
CA SER A 147 -1.41 -3.85 15.02
C SER A 147 -2.30 -4.99 15.54
N LEU A 148 -3.08 -5.63 14.67
CA LEU A 148 -3.86 -6.82 15.02
C LEU A 148 -2.97 -8.03 15.31
N LEU A 149 -1.93 -8.23 14.50
CA LEU A 149 -0.93 -9.27 14.75
C LEU A 149 -0.20 -9.04 16.08
N GLU A 150 0.22 -7.80 16.36
CA GLU A 150 0.88 -7.41 17.61
C GLU A 150 -0.03 -7.61 18.83
N GLN A 151 -1.33 -7.32 18.70
CA GLN A 151 -2.31 -7.60 19.75
C GLN A 151 -2.40 -9.11 20.03
N VAL A 152 -2.56 -9.93 18.99
CA VAL A 152 -2.69 -11.39 19.16
C VAL A 152 -1.39 -12.00 19.69
N LYS A 153 -0.23 -11.51 19.25
CA LYS A 153 1.08 -11.88 19.81
C LYS A 153 1.10 -11.69 21.33
N SER A 154 0.71 -10.51 21.83
CA SER A 154 0.65 -10.25 23.26
C SER A 154 -0.39 -11.11 23.99
N GLU A 155 -1.51 -11.44 23.35
CA GLU A 155 -2.50 -12.37 23.91
C GLU A 155 -1.93 -13.80 24.07
N LEU A 156 -1.16 -14.29 23.10
CA LEU A 156 -0.53 -15.61 23.12
C LEU A 156 0.61 -15.71 24.12
N GLU A 157 1.51 -14.71 24.16
CA GLU A 157 2.61 -14.65 25.13
C GLU A 157 2.07 -14.69 26.58
N LYS A 158 1.00 -13.94 26.86
CA LYS A 158 0.35 -13.94 28.18
C LYS A 158 -0.29 -15.28 28.55
N LYS A 159 -0.75 -16.06 27.58
CA LYS A 159 -1.30 -17.40 27.83
C LYS A 159 -0.19 -18.39 28.17
N GLN A 160 0.89 -18.39 27.38
CA GLN A 160 2.07 -19.23 27.62
C GLN A 160 2.66 -18.96 29.01
N THR A 161 2.87 -17.68 29.39
CA THR A 161 3.39 -17.35 30.73
C THR A 161 2.48 -17.86 31.86
N LYS A 162 1.15 -17.84 31.67
CA LYS A 162 0.20 -18.34 32.67
C LYS A 162 0.25 -19.87 32.80
N GLU A 163 0.37 -20.58 31.69
CA GLU A 163 0.52 -22.04 31.67
C GLU A 163 1.84 -22.47 32.31
N ASP A 164 2.94 -21.79 32.00
CA ASP A 164 4.25 -22.04 32.59
C ASP A 164 4.27 -21.81 34.11
N THR A 165 3.59 -20.76 34.58
CA THR A 165 3.45 -20.48 36.02
C THR A 165 2.61 -21.54 36.73
N GLN A 166 1.62 -22.12 36.04
CA GLN A 166 0.72 -23.13 36.62
C GLN A 166 1.38 -24.51 36.69
N ASN A 167 2.27 -24.83 35.75
CA ASN A 167 3.05 -26.08 35.74
C ASN A 167 4.22 -26.09 36.75
N HIS A 168 4.71 -24.92 37.17
CA HIS A 168 5.78 -24.80 38.18
C HIS A 168 5.31 -24.86 39.64
N VAL A 169 3.99 -24.87 39.88
CA VAL A 169 3.38 -24.86 41.22
C VAL A 169 2.89 -26.26 41.64
N ILE A 170 3.10 -27.28 40.81
CA ILE A 170 2.74 -28.69 41.07
C ILE A 170 3.98 -29.50 41.43
#